data_AF-A0A5C7PYX4-F1
#
_entry.id   AF-A0A5C7PYX4-F1
#
_cell.length_a   1.000
_cell.length_b   1.000
_cell.length_c   1.000
_cell.angle_alpha   90.00
_cell.angle_beta   90.00
_cell.angle_gamma   90.00
#
_symmetry.space_group_name_H-M   'P 1'
#
loop_
_entity.id
_entity.type
_entity.pdbx_description
1 polymer ?
#
loop_
_entity_poly.entity_id
_entity_poly.type
_entity_poly.pdbx_seq_one_letter_code
_entity_poly.pdbx_strand_id
1 'polypeptide(L)'
;MKLKIVNDPVHHPHHYNAHPSGIECIQVTEHMNFCRGNAMKYLWRAGTKGDAITEIEDLRKAVWYLEREIQRLTTQLPRAGATGNT
;
A
#
# COMPACT_ATOMS: atom_id res chain seq x y z
N MET A 1 37.02 10.18 -2.43
CA MET A 1 35.95 11.00 -3.01
C MET A 1 34.75 10.09 -3.22
N LYS A 2 33.71 10.16 -2.38
CA LYS A 2 32.50 9.33 -2.55
C LYS A 2 31.64 9.96 -3.64
N LEU A 3 31.40 9.24 -4.74
CA LEU A 3 30.40 9.65 -5.73
C LEU A 3 29.05 9.81 -5.00
N LYS A 4 28.47 11.01 -5.05
CA LYS A 4 27.04 11.19 -4.77
C LYS A 4 26.29 10.52 -5.92
N ILE A 5 25.73 9.34 -5.68
CA ILE A 5 24.70 8.78 -6.57
C ILE A 5 23.47 9.68 -6.38
N VAL A 6 23.19 10.57 -7.34
CA VAL A 6 22.18 11.63 -7.23
C VAL A 6 20.74 11.10 -7.40
N ASN A 7 20.57 9.83 -7.77
CA ASN A 7 19.25 9.21 -7.84
C ASN A 7 19.45 7.70 -7.75
N ASP A 8 19.30 7.14 -6.55
CA ASP A 8 19.31 5.69 -6.37
C ASP A 8 17.87 5.18 -6.45
N PRO A 9 17.44 4.62 -7.59
CA PRO A 9 16.06 4.16 -7.76
C PRO A 9 15.72 2.94 -6.89
N VAL A 10 16.70 2.36 -6.20
CA VAL A 10 16.52 1.18 -5.34
C VAL A 10 16.52 1.59 -3.88
N HIS A 11 17.49 2.41 -3.47
CA HIS A 11 17.67 2.73 -2.05
C HIS A 11 16.92 3.98 -1.60
N HIS A 12 16.67 4.98 -2.49
CA HIS A 12 15.91 6.19 -2.14
C HIS A 12 15.15 6.78 -3.33
N PRO A 13 14.07 6.13 -3.81
CA PRO A 13 13.29 6.68 -4.90
C PRO A 13 12.61 7.98 -4.44
N HIS A 14 12.83 9.09 -5.15
CA HIS A 14 12.30 10.41 -4.80
C HIS A 14 10.79 10.41 -4.51
N HIS A 15 10.04 9.53 -5.17
CA HIS A 15 8.60 9.39 -5.04
C HIS A 15 8.12 8.66 -3.76
N TYR A 16 9.03 8.18 -2.89
CA TYR A 16 8.69 7.64 -1.56
C TYR A 16 9.19 8.49 -0.39
N ASN A 17 10.06 9.47 -0.65
CA ASN A 17 10.70 10.32 0.37
C ASN A 17 10.15 11.75 0.41
N ALA A 18 9.11 12.05 -0.37
CA ALA A 18 8.49 13.37 -0.44
C ALA A 18 7.38 13.60 0.61
N HIS A 19 7.08 12.59 1.44
CA HIS A 19 6.00 12.74 2.42
C HIS A 19 6.42 13.69 3.56
N PRO A 20 5.58 14.65 3.96
CA PRO A 20 5.92 15.66 4.97
C PRO A 20 6.35 15.11 6.34
N SER A 21 6.06 13.83 6.64
CA SER A 21 6.46 13.18 7.89
C SER A 21 7.95 12.85 7.98
N GLY A 22 8.69 12.83 6.85
CA GLY A 22 10.10 12.42 6.82
C GLY A 22 10.34 10.92 7.06
N ILE A 23 9.29 10.10 7.07
CA ILE A 23 9.35 8.63 7.18
C ILE A 23 9.28 8.05 5.77
N GLU A 24 10.08 7.03 5.46
CA GLU A 24 9.98 6.32 4.18
C GLU A 24 8.79 5.35 4.19
N CYS A 25 8.07 5.25 3.07
CA CYS A 25 6.90 4.37 2.96
C CYS A 25 7.19 2.90 3.35
N ILE A 26 8.42 2.42 3.14
CA ILE A 26 8.83 1.06 3.49
C ILE A 26 8.84 0.82 5.01
N GLN A 27 9.23 1.81 5.82
CA GLN A 27 9.27 1.72 7.29
C GLN A 27 7.89 1.48 7.90
N VAL A 28 6.81 1.76 7.15
CA VAL A 28 5.43 1.50 7.55
C VAL A 28 4.94 0.20 6.94
N THR A 29 5.17 0.01 5.63
CA THR A 29 4.57 -1.10 4.88
C THR A 29 5.25 -2.45 5.12
N GLU A 30 6.49 -2.49 5.64
CA GLU A 30 7.17 -3.73 6.03
C GLU A 30 6.49 -4.48 7.19
N HIS A 31 5.72 -3.77 8.02
CA HIS A 31 4.96 -4.34 9.13
C HIS A 31 3.54 -4.79 8.73
N MET A 32 3.22 -4.71 7.45
CA MET A 32 1.89 -5.03 6.91
C MET A 32 1.92 -6.31 6.08
N ASN A 33 0.78 -6.99 6.00
CA ASN A 33 0.63 -8.07 5.02
C ASN A 33 0.63 -7.49 3.58
N PHE A 34 0.80 -8.37 2.60
CA PHE A 34 0.91 -7.98 1.19
C PHE A 34 -0.20 -7.03 0.71
N CYS A 35 -1.46 -7.32 1.04
CA CYS A 35 -2.58 -6.50 0.60
C CYS A 35 -2.58 -5.12 1.28
N ARG A 36 -2.43 -5.08 2.61
CA ARG A 36 -2.42 -3.83 3.38
C ARG A 36 -1.22 -2.95 3.03
N GLY A 37 -0.03 -3.54 2.90
CA GLY A 37 1.18 -2.83 2.52
C GLY A 37 1.08 -2.21 1.12
N ASN A 38 0.53 -2.94 0.15
CA ASN A 38 0.29 -2.37 -1.18
C ASN A 38 -0.78 -1.28 -1.16
N ALA A 39 -1.89 -1.47 -0.44
CA ALA A 39 -2.91 -0.43 -0.31
C ALA A 39 -2.32 0.86 0.28
N MET A 40 -1.58 0.75 1.39
CA MET A 40 -0.89 1.89 2.01
C MET A 40 0.10 2.55 1.07
N LYS A 41 0.90 1.77 0.32
CA LYS A 41 1.84 2.31 -0.69
C LYS A 41 1.13 3.17 -1.75
N TYR A 42 -0.04 2.76 -2.23
CA TYR A 42 -0.78 3.56 -3.20
C TYR A 42 -1.41 4.80 -2.60
N LEU A 43 -1.92 4.72 -1.36
CA LEU A 43 -2.37 5.91 -0.62
C LEU A 43 -1.21 6.89 -0.39
N TRP A 44 -0.03 6.39 -0.07
CA TRP A 44 1.20 7.18 0.11
C TRP A 44 1.62 7.90 -1.18
N ARG A 45 1.36 7.29 -2.35
CA ARG A 45 1.76 7.82 -3.65
C ARG A 45 0.73 8.76 -4.27
N ALA A 46 -0.54 8.65 -3.90
CA ALA A 46 -1.62 9.48 -4.42
C ALA A 46 -1.27 10.99 -4.28
N GLY A 47 -1.42 11.75 -5.36
CA GLY A 47 -1.11 13.19 -5.40
C GLY A 47 0.37 13.54 -5.61
N THR A 48 1.32 12.60 -5.47
CA THR A 48 2.77 12.91 -5.60
C THR A 48 3.21 13.24 -7.03
N LYS A 49 2.43 12.84 -8.04
CA LYS A 49 2.73 13.05 -9.46
C LYS A 49 2.12 14.32 -10.05
N GLY A 50 1.28 15.04 -9.29
CA GLY A 50 0.68 16.31 -9.71
C GLY A 50 -0.42 16.21 -10.78
N ASP A 51 -0.86 15.00 -11.15
CA ASP A 51 -1.93 14.77 -12.12
C ASP A 51 -3.09 14.00 -11.50
N ALA A 52 -4.31 14.52 -11.64
CA ALA A 52 -5.53 13.98 -11.06
C ALA A 52 -5.85 12.57 -11.58
N ILE A 53 -5.51 12.25 -12.84
CA ILE A 53 -5.75 10.92 -13.41
C ILE A 53 -4.85 9.90 -12.70
N THR A 54 -3.57 10.21 -12.52
CA THR A 54 -2.64 9.32 -11.80
C THR A 54 -3.01 9.15 -10.33
N GLU A 55 -3.54 10.20 -9.69
CA GLU A 55 -4.03 10.14 -8.31
C GLU A 55 -5.25 9.21 -8.21
N ILE A 56 -6.24 9.37 -9.08
CA ILE A 56 -7.42 8.49 -9.14
C ILE A 56 -7.00 7.04 -9.40
N GLU A 57 -6.01 6.81 -10.27
CA GLU A 57 -5.49 5.47 -10.55
C GLU A 57 -4.86 4.83 -9.30
N ASP A 58 -4.08 5.59 -8.53
CA ASP A 58 -3.49 5.12 -7.28
C ASP A 58 -4.56 4.81 -6.23
N LEU A 59 -5.57 5.68 -6.08
CA LEU A 59 -6.69 5.43 -5.18
C LEU A 59 -7.48 4.17 -5.56
N ARG A 60 -7.73 3.94 -6.86
CA ARG A 60 -8.39 2.72 -7.36
C ARG A 60 -7.56 1.47 -7.06
N LYS A 61 -6.23 1.53 -7.21
CA LYS A 61 -5.34 0.43 -6.84
C LYS A 61 -5.39 0.14 -5.34
N ALA A 62 -5.43 1.17 -4.50
CA ALA A 62 -5.59 1.00 -3.06
C ALA A 62 -6.88 0.25 -2.71
N VAL A 63 -8.01 0.65 -3.31
CA VAL A 63 -9.31 -0.02 -3.15
C VAL A 63 -9.22 -1.49 -3.56
N TRP A 64 -8.65 -1.80 -4.72
CA TRP A 64 -8.50 -3.18 -5.20
C TRP A 64 -7.76 -4.09 -4.21
N TYR A 65 -6.68 -3.59 -3.59
CA TYR A 65 -5.95 -4.34 -2.58
C TYR A 65 -6.75 -4.52 -1.28
N LEU A 66 -7.54 -3.52 -0.88
CA LEU A 66 -8.41 -3.60 0.29
C LEU A 66 -9.55 -4.60 0.08
N GLU A 67 -10.19 -4.60 -1.09
CA GLU A 67 -11.24 -5.56 -1.45
C GLU A 67 -10.73 -7.01 -1.34
N ARG A 68 -9.49 -7.27 -1.78
CA ARG A 68 -8.87 -8.59 -1.64
C ARG A 68 -8.59 -8.98 -0.19
N GLU A 69 -8.15 -8.02 0.63
CA GLU A 69 -7.95 -8.28 2.07
C GLU A 69 -9.28 -8.58 2.77
N ILE A 70 -10.33 -7.85 2.42
CA ILE A 70 -11.70 -8.10 2.90
C ILE A 70 -12.14 -9.50 2.47
N GLN A 71 -11.98 -9.86 1.20
CA GLN A 71 -12.33 -11.19 0.69
C GLN A 71 -11.58 -12.29 1.44
N ARG A 72 -10.26 -12.13 1.65
CA ARG A 72 -9.43 -13.07 2.41
C ARG A 72 -9.97 -13.29 3.81
N LEU A 73 -10.34 -12.22 4.51
CA LEU A 73 -10.92 -12.29 5.85
C LEU A 73 -12.31 -12.94 5.82
N THR A 74 -13.16 -12.56 4.87
CA THR A 74 -14.52 -13.14 4.70
C THR A 74 -14.46 -14.65 4.46
N THR A 75 -13.48 -15.15 3.70
CA THR A 75 -13.28 -16.60 3.52
C THR A 75 -12.81 -17.31 4.80
N GLN A 76 -12.10 -16.61 5.68
CA GLN A 76 -11.61 -17.15 6.95
C GLN A 76 -12.64 -17.08 8.08
N LEU A 77 -13.65 -16.22 7.95
CA LEU A 77 -14.74 -16.15 8.92
C LEU A 77 -15.53 -17.47 8.89
N PRO A 78 -15.90 -18.01 10.06
CA PRO A 78 -16.83 -19.12 10.11
C PRO A 78 -18.11 -18.74 9.37
N ARG A 79 -18.64 -19.64 8.53
CA ARG A 79 -20.00 -19.46 8.01
C ARG A 79 -20.94 -19.41 9.20
N ALA A 80 -21.51 -18.23 9.46
CA ALA A 80 -22.60 -18.08 10.41
C ALA A 80 -23.74 -19.02 9.95
N GLY A 81 -23.93 -20.14 10.65
CA GLY A 81 -24.95 -21.14 10.31
C GLY A 81 -24.53 -22.61 10.36
N ALA A 82 -23.25 -22.96 10.59
CA ALA A 82 -22.85 -24.36 10.81
C ALA A 82 -23.02 -24.81 12.27
N THR A 83 -24.20 -24.58 12.84
CA THR A 83 -24.71 -25.30 14.02
C THR A 83 -25.91 -26.08 13.50
N GLY A 84 -25.76 -27.34 13.06
CA GLY A 84 -25.60 -28.46 13.97
C GLY A 84 -26.97 -28.85 14.54
N ASN A 85 -27.81 -29.50 13.73
CA ASN A 85 -28.90 -30.32 14.23
C ASN A 85 -28.51 -31.79 14.01
N THR A 86 -27.96 -32.39 15.05
CA THR A 86 -28.19 -33.80 15.39
C THR A 86 -29.55 -33.94 16.03
#